data_AF-A0A087H814-F1
#
_entry.id   AF-A0A087H814-F1
#
_cell.length_a   1.000
_cell.length_b   1.000
_cell.length_c   1.000
_cell.angle_alpha   90.00
_cell.angle_beta   90.00
_cell.angle_gamma   90.00
#
_symmetry.space_group_name_H-M   'P 1'
#
loop_
_entity.id
_entity.type
_entity.pdbx_description
1 polymer ?
#
loop_
_entity_poly.entity_id
_entity_poly.type
_entity_poly.pdbx_seq_one_letter_code
_entity_poly.pdbx_strand_id
1 'polypeptide(L)'
;MFYCKSCSFDCQCLASFRKHLLSKKHVLGEVDHPGNGELDPVTRLWGKNYAAKPEYATAQIAVWWDMKGCPIPDGYDARQIRPIIEGAFKRLGYSGPVSITTFGDQTQTPDHLLRALSSTGVDFAHTIPERIASRMASDMMLWRCHNPPPATIMLISDQVEEFFSDGLVRQQQHEKYNLCLAYSCRPYKMSVLVTSAEWLWDSLLTDREHNFFRSAVEGLYLPECFIANGVFLIAKALIISASISQVKNISQVKNIYWKRLVCNRLCVFQPRANAKAKGKSS
;
A
#
# COMPACT_ATOMS: atom_id res chain seq x y z
N MET A 1 -22.15 7.76 10.05
CA MET A 1 -21.67 8.39 8.80
C MET A 1 -21.03 7.30 7.97
N PHE A 2 -21.43 7.17 6.70
CA PHE A 2 -20.93 6.17 5.76
C PHE A 2 -20.11 6.87 4.69
N TYR A 3 -18.98 6.28 4.30
CA TYR A 3 -18.06 6.84 3.31
C TYR A 3 -17.67 5.77 2.29
N CYS A 4 -17.77 6.10 1.02
CA CYS A 4 -17.27 5.30 -0.09
C CYS A 4 -15.96 5.91 -0.59
N LYS A 5 -14.85 5.20 -0.37
CA LYS A 5 -13.51 5.62 -0.82
C LYS A 5 -13.46 5.77 -2.35
N SER A 6 -13.96 4.77 -3.08
CA SER A 6 -13.89 4.72 -4.56
C SER A 6 -14.59 5.89 -5.25
N CYS A 7 -15.64 6.45 -4.64
CA CYS A 7 -16.43 7.53 -5.24
C CYS A 7 -16.32 8.86 -4.52
N SER A 8 -15.53 8.96 -3.44
CA SER A 8 -15.49 10.13 -2.55
C SER A 8 -16.90 10.59 -2.15
N PHE A 9 -17.78 9.64 -1.81
CA PHE A 9 -19.17 9.88 -1.44
C PHE A 9 -19.37 9.59 0.04
N ASP A 10 -19.80 10.60 0.80
CA ASP A 10 -20.24 10.42 2.18
C ASP A 10 -21.75 10.66 2.32
N CYS A 11 -22.36 9.98 3.28
CA CYS A 11 -23.73 10.27 3.68
C CYS A 11 -23.99 9.83 5.12
N GLN A 12 -25.01 10.43 5.74
CA GLN A 12 -25.44 10.07 7.09
C GLN A 12 -26.46 8.92 7.10
N CYS A 13 -27.08 8.61 5.96
CA CYS A 13 -28.18 7.65 5.84
C CYS A 13 -27.74 6.35 5.17
N LEU A 14 -27.97 5.21 5.83
CA LEU A 14 -27.66 3.88 5.29
C LEU A 14 -28.42 3.58 3.98
N ALA A 15 -29.67 4.03 3.87
CA ALA A 15 -30.46 3.85 2.64
C ALA A 15 -29.85 4.60 1.45
N SER A 16 -29.41 5.84 1.69
CA SER A 16 -28.68 6.63 0.67
C SER A 16 -27.36 5.99 0.30
N PHE A 17 -26.63 5.43 1.27
CA PHE A 17 -25.39 4.70 1.00
C PHE A 17 -25.62 3.47 0.13
N ARG A 18 -26.63 2.65 0.45
CA ARG A 18 -27.00 1.48 -0.39
C ARG A 18 -27.42 1.89 -1.79
N LYS A 19 -28.19 2.96 -1.93
CA LYS A 19 -28.57 3.51 -3.25
C LYS A 19 -27.35 3.98 -4.04
N HIS A 20 -26.36 4.55 -3.36
CA HIS A 20 -25.08 4.92 -3.96
C HIS A 20 -24.32 3.69 -4.48
N LEU A 21 -24.17 2.64 -3.65
CA LEU A 21 -23.48 1.40 -4.06
C LEU A 21 -24.16 0.72 -5.27
N LEU A 22 -25.49 0.84 -5.39
CA LEU A 22 -26.24 0.32 -6.53
C LEU A 22 -26.25 1.25 -7.76
N SER A 23 -25.64 2.43 -7.67
CA SER A 23 -25.66 3.38 -8.78
C SER A 23 -24.74 2.92 -9.91
N LYS A 24 -25.17 3.14 -11.16
CA LYS A 24 -24.37 2.81 -12.35
C LYS A 24 -22.97 3.43 -12.30
N LYS A 25 -22.83 4.62 -11.70
CA LYS A 25 -21.55 5.31 -11.51
C LYS A 25 -20.62 4.55 -10.56
N HIS A 26 -21.16 4.00 -9.46
CA HIS A 26 -20.38 3.20 -8.52
C HIS A 26 -19.99 1.87 -9.15
N VAL A 27 -20.95 1.16 -9.76
CA VAL A 27 -20.70 -0.14 -10.42
C VAL A 27 -19.67 -0.02 -11.55
N LEU A 28 -19.74 1.03 -12.39
CA LEU A 28 -18.72 1.27 -13.41
C LEU A 28 -17.35 1.56 -12.78
N GLY A 29 -17.31 2.38 -11.73
CA GLY A 29 -16.08 2.64 -10.98
C GLY A 29 -15.47 1.37 -10.35
N GLU A 30 -16.30 0.43 -9.90
CA GLU A 30 -15.83 -0.89 -9.43
C GLU A 30 -15.37 -1.81 -10.57
N VAL A 31 -15.93 -1.68 -11.78
CA VAL A 31 -15.46 -2.46 -12.93
C VAL A 31 -14.12 -1.94 -13.45
N ASP A 32 -13.94 -0.61 -13.47
CA ASP A 32 -12.67 0.03 -13.88
C ASP A 32 -11.59 -0.08 -12.78
N HIS A 33 -12.01 -0.11 -11.50
CA HIS A 33 -11.16 -0.22 -10.32
C HIS A 33 -11.74 -1.22 -9.30
N PRO A 34 -11.62 -2.54 -9.54
CA PRO A 34 -12.22 -3.56 -8.69
C PRO A 34 -11.73 -3.50 -7.25
N GLY A 35 -12.67 -3.37 -6.32
CA GLY A 35 -12.44 -3.52 -4.88
C GLY A 35 -11.85 -4.90 -4.59
N ASN A 36 -10.72 -4.90 -3.89
CA ASN A 36 -9.71 -5.95 -3.94
C ASN A 36 -9.97 -7.12 -2.97
N GLY A 37 -11.08 -7.86 -3.14
CA GLY A 37 -11.35 -9.07 -2.34
C GLY A 37 -10.66 -10.33 -2.87
N GLU A 38 -10.57 -10.46 -4.19
CA GLU A 38 -10.26 -11.75 -4.83
C GLU A 38 -8.79 -11.89 -5.24
N LEU A 39 -8.09 -10.78 -5.54
CA LEU A 39 -6.69 -10.80 -5.97
C LEU A 39 -5.69 -10.56 -4.83
N ASP A 40 -6.11 -9.99 -3.69
CA ASP A 40 -5.24 -9.74 -2.52
C ASP A 40 -4.44 -10.99 -2.08
N PRO A 41 -5.03 -12.19 -1.94
CA PRO A 41 -4.30 -13.36 -1.44
C PRO A 41 -3.11 -13.78 -2.32
N VAL A 42 -3.23 -13.59 -3.64
CA VAL A 42 -2.24 -14.05 -4.63
C VAL A 42 -1.17 -12.99 -4.91
N THR A 43 -1.52 -11.72 -4.71
CA THR A 43 -0.70 -10.58 -5.10
C THR A 43 0.03 -9.92 -3.93
N ARG A 44 -0.41 -10.14 -2.68
CA ARG A 44 0.14 -9.51 -1.47
C ARG A 44 1.62 -9.82 -1.19
N LEU A 45 2.14 -10.95 -1.68
CA LEU A 45 3.54 -11.34 -1.55
C LEU A 45 4.41 -10.93 -2.74
N TRP A 46 3.81 -10.44 -3.83
CA TRP A 46 4.56 -10.03 -5.00
C TRP A 46 5.08 -8.61 -4.75
N GLY A 47 6.37 -8.49 -4.46
CA GLY A 47 7.10 -7.23 -4.46
C GLY A 47 8.31 -7.38 -5.37
N LYS A 48 8.32 -6.66 -6.49
CA LYS A 48 9.49 -6.59 -7.37
C LYS A 48 10.50 -5.64 -6.74
N ASN A 49 11.24 -6.09 -5.73
CA ASN A 49 12.18 -5.25 -5.00
C ASN A 49 13.61 -5.69 -5.30
N TYR A 50 14.15 -5.18 -6.41
CA TYR A 50 15.51 -5.47 -6.85
C TYR A 50 16.51 -4.57 -6.13
N ALA A 51 17.71 -5.09 -5.92
CA ALA A 51 18.82 -4.27 -5.42
C ALA A 51 19.13 -3.14 -6.42
N ALA A 52 19.53 -1.99 -5.89
CA ALA A 52 19.94 -0.83 -6.67
C ALA A 52 21.08 -1.22 -7.60
N LYS A 53 20.93 -0.91 -8.89
CA LYS A 53 22.07 -1.01 -9.81
C LYS A 53 23.10 0.06 -9.47
N PRO A 54 24.40 -0.18 -9.69
CA PRO A 54 25.47 0.75 -9.31
C PRO A 54 25.24 2.17 -9.81
N GLU A 55 24.72 2.35 -11.02
CA GLU A 55 24.46 3.67 -11.59
C GLU A 55 23.37 4.48 -10.86
N TYR A 56 22.45 3.83 -10.15
CA TYR A 56 21.38 4.50 -9.39
C TYR A 56 21.60 4.51 -7.88
N ALA A 57 22.59 3.77 -7.36
CA ALA A 57 22.77 3.54 -5.92
C ALA A 57 23.00 4.84 -5.13
N THR A 58 23.70 5.81 -5.71
CA THR A 58 23.97 7.13 -5.10
C THR A 58 23.26 8.28 -5.81
N ALA A 59 22.50 7.97 -6.86
CA ALA A 59 21.78 8.93 -7.68
C ALA A 59 20.61 9.56 -6.91
N GLN A 60 20.16 10.74 -7.37
CA GLN A 60 19.03 11.43 -6.75
C GLN A 60 17.73 10.64 -6.87
N ILE A 61 16.93 10.71 -5.80
CA ILE A 61 15.64 10.05 -5.69
C ILE A 61 14.56 11.11 -5.49
N ALA A 62 13.61 11.19 -6.41
CA ALA A 62 12.45 12.05 -6.30
C ALA A 62 11.19 11.22 -6.02
N VAL A 63 10.49 11.55 -4.94
CA VAL A 63 9.27 10.88 -4.51
C VAL A 63 8.09 11.84 -4.69
N TRP A 64 7.12 11.44 -5.51
CA TRP A 64 5.94 12.22 -5.85
C TRP A 64 4.71 11.49 -5.30
N TRP A 65 4.05 12.10 -4.33
CA TRP A 65 3.06 11.42 -3.51
C TRP A 65 1.67 12.07 -3.61
N ASP A 66 0.73 11.32 -4.20
CA ASP A 66 -0.69 11.61 -4.20
C ASP A 66 -1.30 11.24 -2.83
N MET A 67 -1.51 12.25 -1.97
CA MET A 67 -2.04 12.06 -0.63
C MET A 67 -3.53 11.71 -0.63
N LYS A 68 -4.24 11.91 -1.75
CA LYS A 68 -5.65 11.50 -1.89
C LYS A 68 -5.75 10.00 -2.15
N GLY A 69 -4.95 9.48 -3.09
CA GLY A 69 -4.91 8.04 -3.38
C GLY A 69 -4.31 7.23 -2.22
N CYS A 70 -3.19 7.72 -1.68
CA CYS A 70 -2.45 7.08 -0.59
C CYS A 70 -2.40 7.98 0.65
N PRO A 71 -3.51 8.15 1.40
CA PRO A 71 -3.54 9.03 2.56
C PRO A 71 -2.74 8.50 3.75
N ILE A 72 -2.38 9.39 4.66
CA ILE A 72 -1.83 9.02 5.96
C ILE A 72 -2.96 8.35 6.77
N PRO A 73 -2.76 7.13 7.30
CA PRO A 73 -3.77 6.47 8.12
C PRO A 73 -4.11 7.26 9.40
N ASP A 74 -5.36 7.16 9.85
CA ASP A 74 -5.79 7.84 11.08
C ASP A 74 -4.95 7.44 12.29
N GLY A 75 -4.52 8.45 13.06
CA GLY A 75 -3.67 8.27 14.24
C GLY A 75 -2.20 7.94 13.93
N TYR A 76 -1.80 7.93 12.66
CA TYR A 76 -0.41 7.73 12.25
C TYR A 76 0.39 9.03 12.39
N ASP A 77 1.61 8.94 12.92
CA ASP A 77 2.50 10.09 13.01
C ASP A 77 3.14 10.38 11.65
N ALA A 78 2.71 11.46 11.00
CA ALA A 78 3.20 11.87 9.68
C ALA A 78 4.72 12.12 9.64
N ARG A 79 5.37 12.38 10.78
CA ARG A 79 6.84 12.50 10.86
C ARG A 79 7.57 11.20 10.52
N GLN A 80 6.87 10.07 10.54
CA GLN A 80 7.45 8.77 10.22
C GLN A 80 7.52 8.49 8.71
N ILE A 81 6.80 9.27 7.87
CA ILE A 81 6.70 9.00 6.43
C ILE A 81 8.07 9.06 5.75
N ARG A 82 8.84 10.15 5.93
CA ARG A 82 10.18 10.28 5.34
C ARG A 82 11.14 9.16 5.79
N PRO A 83 11.34 8.92 7.11
CA PRO A 83 12.22 7.85 7.57
C PRO A 83 11.88 6.46 7.02
N ILE A 84 10.59 6.17 6.83
CA ILE A 84 10.13 4.89 6.29
C ILE A 84 10.48 4.76 4.81
N ILE A 85 10.23 5.80 4.02
CA ILE A 85 10.53 5.81 2.59
C ILE A 85 12.05 5.71 2.37
N GLU A 86 12.83 6.54 3.07
CA GLU A 86 14.30 6.49 3.03
C GLU A 86 14.83 5.12 3.48
N GLY A 87 14.25 4.55 4.54
CA GLY A 87 14.58 3.22 5.02
C GLY A 87 14.30 2.12 4.00
N ALA A 88 13.19 2.21 3.26
CA ALA A 88 12.84 1.27 2.20
C ALA A 88 13.84 1.32 1.04
N PHE A 89 14.24 2.52 0.62
CA PHE A 89 15.30 2.72 -0.36
C PHE A 89 16.65 2.17 0.12
N LYS A 90 17.03 2.46 1.37
CA LYS A 90 18.26 1.97 1.97
C LYS A 90 18.34 0.45 1.99
N ARG A 91 17.24 -0.24 2.27
CA ARG A 91 17.18 -1.72 2.24
C ARG A 91 17.45 -2.30 0.86
N LEU A 92 17.17 -1.55 -0.20
CA LEU A 92 17.47 -1.94 -1.57
C LEU A 92 18.84 -1.46 -2.04
N GLY A 93 19.66 -0.85 -1.19
CA GLY A 93 21.01 -0.39 -1.54
C GLY A 93 21.08 1.01 -2.15
N TYR A 94 19.99 1.78 -2.08
CA TYR A 94 20.00 3.19 -2.43
C TYR A 94 20.49 4.05 -1.26
N SER A 95 21.33 5.04 -1.56
CA SER A 95 21.97 5.94 -0.61
C SER A 95 22.02 7.39 -1.10
N GLY A 96 21.47 7.67 -2.28
CA GLY A 96 21.37 9.02 -2.82
C GLY A 96 20.37 9.92 -2.09
N PRO A 97 20.41 11.23 -2.35
CA PRO A 97 19.54 12.20 -1.69
C PRO A 97 18.07 11.99 -2.09
N VAL A 98 17.16 12.07 -1.10
CA VAL A 98 15.71 11.85 -1.26
C VAL A 98 14.94 13.16 -1.10
N SER A 99 14.32 13.61 -2.19
CA SER A 99 13.33 14.70 -2.20
C SER A 99 11.92 14.11 -2.21
N ILE A 100 11.05 14.60 -1.32
CA ILE A 100 9.67 14.10 -1.21
C ILE A 100 8.71 15.27 -1.34
N THR A 101 7.84 15.21 -2.34
CA THR A 101 6.77 16.19 -2.57
C THR A 101 5.42 15.48 -2.50
N THR A 102 4.58 15.92 -1.57
CA THR A 102 3.19 15.47 -1.46
C THR A 102 2.24 16.43 -2.14
N PHE A 103 1.18 15.91 -2.73
CA PHE A 103 0.16 16.64 -3.46
C PHE A 103 -1.19 16.41 -2.81
N GLY A 104 -1.88 17.51 -2.50
CA GLY A 104 -3.19 17.44 -1.89
C GLY A 104 -3.79 18.81 -1.61
N ASP A 105 -5.00 18.79 -1.07
CA ASP A 105 -5.68 20.01 -0.67
C ASP A 105 -5.29 20.38 0.77
N GLN A 106 -4.44 21.39 0.92
CA GLN A 106 -4.03 21.92 2.23
C GLN A 106 -5.23 22.40 3.04
N THR A 107 -6.27 22.93 2.39
CA THR A 107 -7.46 23.45 3.07
C THR A 107 -8.30 22.35 3.72
N GLN A 108 -8.16 21.12 3.24
CA GLN A 108 -8.82 19.93 3.77
C GLN A 108 -7.89 19.05 4.63
N THR A 109 -6.62 19.43 4.76
CA THR A 109 -5.63 18.66 5.51
C THR A 109 -5.45 19.25 6.90
N PRO A 110 -5.57 18.46 7.99
CA PRO A 110 -5.36 18.96 9.34
C PRO A 110 -3.98 19.62 9.55
N ASP A 111 -3.95 20.78 10.20
CA ASP A 111 -2.73 21.57 10.47
C ASP A 111 -1.60 20.79 11.13
N HIS A 112 -1.94 19.82 12.00
CA HIS A 112 -0.94 19.02 12.68
C HIS A 112 -0.21 18.07 11.71
N LEU A 113 -0.89 17.56 10.67
CA LEU A 113 -0.27 16.76 9.62
C LEU A 113 0.62 17.63 8.72
N LEU A 114 0.14 18.80 8.31
CA LEU A 114 0.93 19.75 7.52
C LEU A 114 2.24 20.14 8.23
N ARG A 115 2.15 20.49 9.52
CA ARG A 115 3.32 20.80 10.35
C ARG A 115 4.24 19.60 10.53
N ALA A 116 3.69 18.41 10.75
CA ALA A 116 4.47 17.19 10.92
C ALA A 116 5.26 16.84 9.64
N LEU A 117 4.62 16.90 8.46
CA LEU A 117 5.29 16.68 7.18
C LEU A 117 6.40 17.71 6.94
N SER A 118 6.09 19.00 7.08
CA SER A 118 7.04 20.10 6.92
C SER A 118 8.23 19.99 7.88
N SER A 119 8.01 19.56 9.13
CA SER A 119 9.09 19.37 10.12
C SER A 119 10.11 18.30 9.73
N THR A 120 9.74 17.41 8.81
CA THR A 120 10.64 16.40 8.24
C THR A 120 11.14 16.76 6.85
N GLY A 121 10.89 17.97 6.37
CA GLY A 121 11.29 18.42 5.03
C GLY A 121 10.54 17.70 3.91
N VAL A 122 9.31 17.23 4.14
CA VAL A 122 8.41 16.83 3.05
C VAL A 122 7.74 18.09 2.51
N ASP A 123 7.95 18.37 1.23
CA ASP A 123 7.35 19.51 0.55
C ASP A 123 5.87 19.24 0.28
N PHE A 124 5.02 20.26 0.45
CA PHE A 124 3.58 20.13 0.21
C PHE A 124 3.14 21.04 -0.93
N ALA A 125 2.80 20.43 -2.07
CA ALA A 125 2.24 21.11 -3.22
C ALA A 125 0.71 21.18 -3.10
N HIS A 126 0.20 22.36 -2.73
CA HIS A 126 -1.25 22.59 -2.70
C HIS A 126 -1.86 22.48 -4.10
N THR A 127 -2.90 21.66 -4.21
CA THR A 127 -3.74 21.53 -5.40
C THR A 127 -5.11 20.99 -5.02
N ILE A 128 -6.11 21.17 -5.87
CA ILE A 128 -7.43 20.57 -5.67
C ILE A 128 -7.41 19.09 -6.08
N PRO A 129 -8.26 18.24 -5.49
CA PRO A 129 -8.31 16.79 -5.74
C PRO A 129 -8.35 16.38 -7.22
N GLU A 130 -9.02 17.16 -8.07
CA GLU A 130 -9.20 16.90 -9.50
C GLU A 130 -7.94 17.19 -10.34
N ARG A 131 -7.01 17.96 -9.77
CA ARG A 131 -5.80 18.42 -10.47
C ARG A 131 -4.51 17.78 -9.94
N ILE A 132 -4.59 16.90 -8.95
CA ILE A 132 -3.42 16.21 -8.37
C ILE A 132 -2.56 15.56 -9.48
N ALA A 133 -3.16 14.69 -10.30
CA ALA A 133 -2.44 13.99 -11.35
C ALA A 133 -1.77 14.94 -12.35
N SER A 134 -2.51 15.94 -12.85
CA SER A 134 -1.96 16.94 -13.77
C SER A 134 -0.81 17.76 -13.15
N ARG A 135 -0.94 18.13 -11.88
CA ARG A 135 0.06 18.94 -11.19
C ARG A 135 1.33 18.13 -10.92
N MET A 136 1.18 16.89 -10.48
CA MET A 136 2.30 15.95 -10.34
C MET A 136 3.05 15.75 -11.65
N ALA A 137 2.32 15.55 -12.76
CA ALA A 137 2.93 15.39 -14.08
C ALA A 137 3.71 16.64 -14.50
N SER A 138 3.13 17.84 -14.35
CA SER A 138 3.80 19.10 -14.68
C SER A 138 5.06 19.34 -13.84
N ASP A 139 4.98 19.15 -12.52
CA ASP A 139 6.12 19.38 -11.63
C ASP A 139 7.23 18.35 -11.88
N MET A 140 6.87 17.10 -12.20
CA MET A 140 7.84 16.09 -12.63
C MET A 140 8.55 16.46 -13.94
N MET A 141 7.82 16.98 -14.94
CA MET A 141 8.44 17.45 -16.18
C MET A 141 9.46 18.55 -15.91
N LEU A 142 9.11 19.53 -15.07
CA LEU A 142 10.00 20.64 -14.73
C LEU A 142 11.22 20.18 -13.92
N TRP A 143 11.03 19.24 -12.98
CA TRP A 143 12.12 18.68 -12.19
C TRP A 143 13.18 18.02 -13.06
N ARG A 144 12.77 17.30 -14.12
CA ARG A 144 13.69 16.62 -15.06
C ARG A 144 14.63 17.55 -15.81
N CYS A 145 14.22 18.80 -16.05
CA CYS A 145 15.08 19.79 -16.71
C CYS A 145 16.39 20.04 -15.92
N HIS A 146 16.37 19.78 -14.61
CA HIS A 146 17.51 20.04 -13.72
C HIS A 146 18.13 18.75 -13.17
N ASN A 147 17.50 17.60 -13.38
CA ASN A 147 17.89 16.32 -12.76
C ASN A 147 17.91 15.20 -13.82
N PRO A 148 18.85 15.27 -14.78
CA PRO A 148 18.97 14.24 -15.80
C PRO A 148 19.39 12.89 -15.19
N PRO A 149 19.16 11.78 -15.89
CA PRO A 149 19.63 10.45 -15.50
C PRO A 149 21.16 10.39 -15.32
N PRO A 150 21.68 9.53 -14.42
CA PRO A 150 20.93 8.55 -13.64
C PRO A 150 20.17 9.21 -12.48
N ALA A 151 18.89 8.86 -12.34
CA ALA A 151 18.05 9.28 -11.23
C ALA A 151 16.89 8.29 -11.05
N THR A 152 16.35 8.23 -9.84
CA THR A 152 15.20 7.39 -9.49
C THR A 152 13.97 8.25 -9.26
N ILE A 153 12.85 7.86 -9.85
CA ILE A 153 11.53 8.46 -9.62
C ILE A 153 10.66 7.43 -8.91
N MET A 154 10.09 7.81 -7.78
CA MET A 154 9.04 7.06 -7.09
C MET A 154 7.71 7.78 -7.21
N LEU A 155 6.69 7.06 -7.64
CA LEU A 155 5.30 7.54 -7.61
C LEU A 155 4.52 6.79 -6.55
N ILE A 156 3.85 7.53 -5.68
CA ILE A 156 2.94 7.01 -4.67
C ILE A 156 1.53 7.45 -5.06
N SER A 157 0.81 6.62 -5.82
CA SER A 157 -0.55 6.93 -6.31
C SER A 157 -1.25 5.68 -6.85
N ASP A 158 -2.57 5.64 -6.72
CA ASP A 158 -3.42 4.61 -7.35
C ASP A 158 -3.73 4.92 -8.83
N GLN A 159 -3.31 6.09 -9.31
CA GLN A 159 -3.63 6.63 -10.64
C GLN A 159 -2.49 6.51 -11.65
N VAL A 160 -1.42 5.76 -11.32
CA VAL A 160 -0.22 5.63 -12.16
C VAL A 160 -0.56 5.13 -13.56
N GLU A 161 -1.34 4.05 -13.66
CA GLU A 161 -1.68 3.45 -14.95
C GLU A 161 -2.54 4.36 -15.84
N GLU A 162 -3.45 5.12 -15.25
CA GLU A 162 -4.40 5.95 -15.98
C GLU A 162 -3.78 7.27 -16.46
N PHE A 163 -2.91 7.89 -15.65
CA PHE A 163 -2.44 9.25 -15.92
C PHE A 163 -0.96 9.38 -16.25
N PHE A 164 -0.13 8.41 -15.85
CA PHE A 164 1.32 8.58 -15.90
C PHE A 164 2.02 7.54 -16.79
N SER A 165 1.42 6.38 -17.01
CA SER A 165 2.01 5.24 -17.73
C SER A 165 2.67 5.64 -19.06
N ASP A 166 1.94 6.29 -19.97
CA ASP A 166 2.46 6.69 -21.29
C ASP A 166 3.69 7.61 -21.21
N GLY A 167 3.66 8.58 -20.28
CA GLY A 167 4.78 9.49 -20.05
C GLY A 167 5.99 8.75 -19.47
N LEU A 168 5.75 7.91 -18.47
CA LEU A 168 6.78 7.14 -17.77
C LEU A 168 7.44 6.08 -18.64
N VAL A 169 6.69 5.42 -19.53
CA VAL A 169 7.25 4.48 -20.51
C VAL A 169 8.27 5.19 -21.39
N ARG A 170 7.93 6.37 -21.92
CA ARG A 170 8.87 7.16 -22.74
C ARG A 170 10.11 7.55 -21.94
N GLN A 171 9.93 8.02 -20.71
CA GLN A 171 11.02 8.40 -19.81
C GLN A 171 11.95 7.22 -19.50
N GLN A 172 11.39 6.05 -19.25
CA GLN A 172 12.16 4.85 -19.00
C GLN A 172 12.95 4.39 -20.23
N GLN A 173 12.32 4.34 -21.40
CA GLN A 173 12.92 3.79 -22.60
C GLN A 173 13.96 4.72 -23.23
N HIS A 174 13.66 6.02 -23.32
CA HIS A 174 14.57 6.98 -23.95
C HIS A 174 15.58 7.57 -22.97
N GLU A 175 15.13 7.92 -21.77
CA GLU A 175 15.94 8.69 -20.84
C GLU A 175 16.58 7.81 -19.77
N LYS A 176 16.16 6.55 -19.59
CA LYS A 176 16.78 5.62 -18.62
C LYS A 176 16.66 6.10 -17.16
N TYR A 177 15.52 6.68 -16.79
CA TYR A 177 15.19 6.83 -15.37
C TYR A 177 14.89 5.47 -14.73
N ASN A 178 15.30 5.32 -13.47
CA ASN A 178 14.89 4.19 -12.65
C ASN A 178 13.51 4.47 -12.01
N LEU A 179 12.58 3.53 -12.08
CA LEU A 179 11.20 3.73 -11.62
C LEU A 179 10.86 2.82 -10.44
N CYS A 180 10.24 3.40 -9.42
CA CYS A 180 9.67 2.69 -8.29
C CYS A 180 8.22 3.13 -8.06
N LEU A 181 7.35 2.25 -7.57
CA LEU A 181 5.93 2.59 -7.34
C LEU A 181 5.48 2.24 -5.93
N ALA A 182 4.55 3.01 -5.39
CA ALA A 182 3.70 2.60 -4.28
C ALA A 182 2.24 2.96 -4.54
N TYR A 183 1.34 2.12 -4.05
CA TYR A 183 -0.10 2.26 -4.29
C TYR A 183 -0.89 1.65 -3.12
N SER A 184 -2.09 2.16 -2.85
CA SER A 184 -2.96 1.70 -1.78
C SER A 184 -3.62 0.36 -2.12
N CYS A 185 -3.89 0.13 -3.42
CA CYS A 185 -4.30 -1.15 -3.95
C CYS A 185 -3.52 -1.47 -5.22
N ARG A 186 -3.21 -2.75 -5.45
CA ARG A 186 -2.53 -3.14 -6.68
C ARG A 186 -3.43 -2.83 -7.88
N PRO A 187 -2.91 -2.16 -8.93
CA PRO A 187 -3.67 -1.99 -10.16
C PRO A 187 -4.01 -3.36 -10.76
N TYR A 188 -5.27 -3.51 -11.16
CA TYR A 188 -5.77 -4.73 -11.80
C TYR A 188 -5.06 -5.03 -13.14
N LYS A 189 -4.69 -3.97 -13.86
CA LYS A 189 -3.94 -4.08 -15.11
C LYS A 189 -2.45 -4.19 -14.79
N MET A 190 -1.80 -5.16 -15.44
CA MET A 190 -0.35 -5.26 -15.43
C MET A 190 0.24 -3.99 -16.06
N SER A 191 1.09 -3.31 -15.29
CA SER A 191 1.79 -2.13 -15.78
C SER A 191 2.69 -2.48 -16.96
N VAL A 192 2.72 -1.61 -17.96
CA VAL A 192 3.74 -1.62 -19.02
C VAL A 192 5.10 -1.10 -18.52
N LEU A 193 5.14 -0.52 -17.32
CA LEU A 193 6.35 0.02 -16.71
C LEU A 193 7.23 -1.11 -16.16
N VAL A 194 8.54 -0.98 -16.38
CA VAL A 194 9.54 -1.84 -15.75
C VAL A 194 9.96 -1.20 -14.44
N THR A 195 9.41 -1.66 -13.32
CA THR A 195 9.72 -1.15 -11.99
C THR A 195 10.90 -1.88 -11.35
N SER A 196 11.75 -1.14 -10.64
CA SER A 196 12.83 -1.71 -9.81
C SER A 196 12.35 -2.05 -8.39
N ALA A 197 11.34 -1.32 -7.90
CA ALA A 197 10.74 -1.53 -6.59
C ALA A 197 9.23 -1.25 -6.63
N GLU A 198 8.44 -2.03 -5.91
CA GLU A 198 7.01 -1.82 -5.73
C GLU A 198 6.57 -2.09 -4.29
N TRP A 199 5.72 -1.21 -3.75
CA TRP A 199 5.16 -1.37 -2.41
C TRP A 199 3.64 -1.16 -2.38
N LEU A 200 2.96 -1.97 -1.56
CA LEU A 200 1.65 -1.56 -1.05
C LEU A 200 1.85 -0.50 0.02
N TRP A 201 1.11 0.60 -0.06
CA TRP A 201 1.23 1.75 0.84
C TRP A 201 1.10 1.35 2.31
N ASP A 202 0.07 0.60 2.66
CA ASP A 202 -0.14 0.13 4.04
C ASP A 202 1.00 -0.78 4.53
N SER A 203 1.53 -1.63 3.65
CA SER A 203 2.67 -2.49 3.97
C SER A 203 3.94 -1.66 4.19
N LEU A 204 4.17 -0.63 3.37
CA LEU A 204 5.30 0.28 3.51
C LEU A 204 5.26 0.99 4.87
N LEU A 205 4.08 1.45 5.30
CA LEU A 205 3.89 2.15 6.58
C LEU A 205 3.95 1.23 7.82
N THR A 206 3.76 -0.08 7.64
CA THR A 206 3.77 -1.08 8.71
C THR A 206 5.07 -1.87 8.80
N ASP A 207 6.00 -1.67 7.87
CA ASP A 207 7.29 -2.37 7.77
C ASP A 207 8.32 -1.92 8.84
N ARG A 208 7.86 -1.86 10.10
CA ARG A 208 8.71 -1.72 11.29
C ARG A 208 9.18 -3.06 11.86
N GLU A 209 8.54 -4.18 11.52
CA GLU A 209 8.76 -5.49 12.19
C GLU A 209 9.03 -6.70 11.28
N HIS A 210 9.00 -6.57 9.94
CA HIS A 210 9.35 -7.70 9.06
C HIS A 210 10.86 -8.03 9.10
N ASN A 211 11.68 -7.12 9.62
CA ASN A 211 13.13 -7.30 9.78
C ASN A 211 13.51 -8.30 10.88
N PHE A 212 12.64 -8.55 11.88
CA PHE A 212 12.93 -9.57 12.90
C PHE A 212 12.70 -10.98 12.34
N PHE A 213 11.57 -11.20 11.66
CA PHE A 213 11.24 -12.51 11.10
C PHE A 213 12.08 -12.86 9.89
N ARG A 214 12.39 -11.92 8.99
CA ARG A 214 13.20 -12.22 7.81
C ARG A 214 14.66 -12.55 8.17
N SER A 215 15.25 -11.81 9.12
CA SER A 215 16.58 -12.12 9.66
C SER A 215 16.62 -13.47 10.42
N ALA A 216 15.54 -13.82 11.14
CA ALA A 216 15.45 -15.11 11.84
C ALA A 216 15.25 -16.31 10.89
N VAL A 217 14.67 -16.10 9.71
CA VAL A 217 14.38 -17.17 8.74
C VAL A 217 15.52 -17.33 7.71
N GLU A 218 16.24 -16.26 7.36
CA GLU A 218 17.41 -16.32 6.47
C GLU A 218 18.57 -17.15 7.05
N GLY A 219 18.62 -17.37 8.37
CA GLY A 219 19.57 -18.28 9.02
C GLY A 219 19.17 -19.76 9.04
N LEU A 220 17.95 -20.10 8.59
CA LEU A 220 17.43 -21.46 8.60
C LEU A 220 17.31 -21.95 7.15
N TYR A 221 18.36 -22.59 6.63
CA TYR A 221 18.30 -23.32 5.36
C TYR A 221 17.22 -24.42 5.45
N LEU A 222 15.99 -24.12 5.01
CA LEU A 222 14.90 -25.09 4.93
C LEU A 222 14.65 -25.44 3.45
N PRO A 223 14.63 -26.74 3.08
CA PRO A 223 14.34 -27.17 1.72
C PRO A 223 12.95 -26.73 1.25
N GLU A 224 12.81 -26.53 -0.06
CA GLU A 224 11.62 -25.98 -0.75
C GLU A 224 10.29 -26.75 -0.52
N CYS A 225 10.29 -27.85 0.23
CA CYS A 225 9.09 -28.65 0.52
C CYS A 225 8.36 -28.31 1.85
N PHE A 226 8.84 -27.36 2.67
CA PHE A 226 8.21 -27.05 3.98
C PHE A 226 7.38 -25.75 4.07
N ILE A 227 7.23 -24.98 2.98
CA ILE A 227 6.54 -23.68 3.00
C ILE A 227 5.00 -23.79 3.04
N ALA A 228 4.42 -24.99 3.03
CA ALA A 228 2.96 -25.15 3.12
C ALA A 228 2.40 -25.32 4.55
N ASN A 229 3.22 -25.54 5.60
CA ASN A 229 2.72 -25.69 6.98
C ASN A 229 3.65 -25.16 8.09
N GLY A 230 4.80 -24.55 7.75
CA GLY A 230 5.83 -24.17 8.74
C GLY A 230 5.50 -22.98 9.65
N VAL A 231 4.62 -22.07 9.25
CA VAL A 231 4.29 -20.85 10.04
C VAL A 231 3.62 -21.20 11.37
N PHE A 232 2.87 -22.31 11.43
CA PHE A 232 2.16 -22.76 12.63
C PHE A 232 3.09 -23.41 13.67
N LEU A 233 4.18 -24.05 13.23
CA LEU A 233 5.15 -24.72 14.10
C LEU A 233 6.14 -23.74 14.74
N ILE A 234 6.55 -22.69 14.01
CA ILE A 234 7.45 -21.66 14.54
C ILE A 234 6.75 -20.83 15.63
N ALA A 235 5.48 -20.48 15.42
CA ALA A 235 4.67 -19.81 16.43
C ALA A 235 4.48 -20.67 17.70
N LYS A 236 4.34 -22.00 17.56
CA LYS A 236 4.28 -22.91 18.71
C LYS A 236 5.62 -23.11 19.41
N ALA A 237 6.74 -23.17 18.67
CA ALA A 237 8.07 -23.31 19.24
C ALA A 237 8.46 -22.07 20.08
N LEU A 238 8.07 -20.87 19.63
CA LEU A 238 8.27 -19.61 20.36
C LEU A 238 7.43 -19.50 21.64
N ILE A 239 6.36 -20.28 21.78
CA ILE A 239 5.53 -20.34 23.00
C ILE A 239 6.18 -21.22 24.09
N ILE A 240 7.09 -22.14 23.73
CA ILE A 240 7.63 -23.16 24.63
C ILE A 240 8.99 -22.76 25.23
N SER A 241 9.73 -21.84 24.61
CA SER A 241 11.03 -21.39 25.12
C SER A 241 10.88 -20.33 26.22
N ALA A 242 11.15 -20.71 27.47
CA ALA A 242 11.14 -19.82 28.64
C ALA A 242 12.17 -18.68 28.57
N SER A 243 13.09 -18.68 27.60
CA SER A 243 14.18 -17.70 27.49
C SER A 243 13.77 -16.34 26.87
N ILE A 244 12.54 -16.20 26.35
CA ILE A 244 12.04 -14.97 25.72
C ILE A 244 10.88 -14.34 26.53
N SER A 245 10.84 -14.58 27.84
CA SER A 245 9.77 -14.03 28.71
C SER A 245 9.97 -12.57 29.13
N GLN A 246 10.96 -11.85 28.58
CA GLN A 246 11.26 -10.46 28.99
C GLN A 246 10.47 -9.39 28.23
N VAL A 247 9.60 -9.75 27.28
CA VAL A 247 8.78 -8.79 26.54
C VAL A 247 7.52 -8.44 27.35
N LYS A 248 7.59 -7.37 28.13
CA LYS A 248 6.56 -6.90 29.07
C LYS A 248 5.22 -6.42 28.46
N ASN A 249 4.92 -6.64 27.17
CA ASN A 249 3.72 -6.05 26.55
C ASN A 249 2.95 -6.94 25.56
N ILE A 250 2.93 -8.26 25.80
CA ILE A 250 2.15 -9.22 24.98
C ILE A 250 0.61 -9.01 25.10
N SER A 251 0.13 -8.30 26.12
CA SER A 251 -1.30 -8.04 26.31
C SER A 251 -1.92 -7.12 25.25
N GLN A 252 -1.14 -6.20 24.66
CA GLN A 252 -1.63 -5.30 23.61
C GLN A 252 -1.74 -5.99 22.23
N VAL A 253 -0.84 -6.96 21.94
CA VAL A 253 -0.82 -7.71 20.67
C VAL A 253 -2.05 -8.61 20.50
N LYS A 254 -2.57 -9.15 21.61
CA LYS A 254 -3.79 -9.98 21.60
C LYS A 254 -5.00 -9.22 21.05
N ASN A 255 -5.15 -7.93 21.33
CA ASN A 255 -6.37 -7.19 20.99
C ASN A 255 -6.49 -6.83 19.50
N ILE A 256 -5.35 -6.62 18.82
CA ILE A 256 -5.34 -6.22 17.40
C ILE A 256 -5.59 -7.42 16.48
N TYR A 257 -5.06 -8.60 16.83
CA TYR A 257 -5.26 -9.82 16.04
C TYR A 257 -6.64 -10.47 16.24
N TRP A 258 -7.19 -10.46 17.46
CA TRP A 258 -8.51 -11.08 17.70
C TRP A 258 -9.67 -10.29 17.10
N LYS A 259 -9.62 -8.95 17.07
CA LYS A 259 -10.67 -8.14 16.41
C LYS A 259 -10.71 -8.32 14.90
N ARG A 260 -9.58 -8.66 14.26
CA ARG A 260 -9.48 -8.86 12.81
C ARG A 260 -9.94 -10.25 12.35
N LEU A 261 -9.90 -11.26 13.23
CA LEU A 261 -10.37 -12.62 12.92
C LEU A 261 -11.89 -12.81 13.08
N VAL A 262 -12.55 -12.05 13.95
CA VAL A 262 -14.00 -12.21 14.22
C VAL A 262 -14.88 -11.56 13.15
N CYS A 263 -14.35 -10.62 12.36
CA CYS A 263 -15.14 -9.92 11.33
C CYS A 263 -15.29 -10.67 10.00
N ASN A 264 -14.53 -11.75 9.76
CA ASN A 264 -14.55 -12.50 8.49
C ASN A 264 -15.33 -13.83 8.53
N ARG A 265 -16.30 -13.99 9.45
CA ARG A 265 -17.10 -15.24 9.56
C ARG A 265 -18.62 -15.07 9.62
N LEU A 266 -19.16 -13.97 9.11
CA LEU A 266 -20.60 -13.86 8.87
C LEU A 266 -20.83 -13.29 7.48
N CYS A 267 -20.75 -14.18 6.47
CA CYS A 267 -21.52 -14.13 5.22
C CYS A 267 -20.91 -15.12 4.20
N VAL A 268 -21.12 -16.43 4.40
CA VAL A 268 -21.23 -17.37 3.27
C VAL A 268 -22.34 -18.37 3.64
N PHE A 269 -23.30 -18.47 2.73
CA PHE A 269 -24.50 -19.27 2.79
C PHE A 269 -24.23 -20.75 2.42
N GLN A 270 -25.20 -21.62 2.74
CA GLN A 270 -25.53 -22.96 2.16
C GLN A 270 -25.10 -24.21 2.97
N PRO A 271 -25.82 -25.38 2.88
CA PRO A 271 -26.74 -25.80 1.79
C PRO A 271 -28.09 -26.47 2.18
N ARG A 272 -28.96 -26.60 1.15
CA ARG A 272 -30.08 -27.54 1.09
C ARG A 272 -29.59 -28.99 1.21
N ALA A 273 -30.27 -29.79 2.03
CA ALA A 273 -30.31 -31.25 1.91
C ALA A 273 -31.77 -31.72 1.82
N ASN A 274 -32.07 -32.54 0.82
CA ASN A 274 -33.36 -33.17 0.59
C ASN A 274 -33.42 -34.56 1.23
N ALA A 275 -34.66 -34.97 1.52
CA ALA A 275 -35.21 -36.34 1.56
C ALA A 275 -35.28 -37.12 2.91
N LYS A 276 -36.53 -37.16 3.43
CA LYS A 276 -37.47 -38.32 3.48
C LYS A 276 -37.88 -38.88 4.87
N ALA A 277 -39.17 -38.66 5.14
CA ALA A 277 -40.23 -39.67 5.37
C ALA A 277 -40.70 -40.04 6.80
N LYS A 278 -42.05 -40.20 6.85
CA LYS A 278 -42.94 -40.83 7.86
C LYS A 278 -43.36 -39.95 9.05
N GLY A 279 -44.63 -39.78 9.38
CA GLY A 279 -45.89 -40.30 8.82
C GLY A 279 -47.11 -39.72 9.57
N LYS A 280 -48.30 -39.92 8.96
CA LYS A 280 -49.68 -40.13 9.51
C LYS A 280 -50.09 -39.32 10.76
N SER A 281 -51.24 -38.70 10.92
CA SER A 281 -52.66 -38.92 10.57
C SER A 281 -53.38 -37.70 11.21
N SER A 282 -54.54 -37.18 10.84
CA SER A 282 -55.78 -37.66 10.21
C SER A 282 -56.56 -36.40 9.83
#